data_AF-A0A8K0HS01-F1
#
_entry.id   AF-A0A8K0HS01-F1
#
_cell.length_a   1.000
_cell.length_b   1.000
_cell.length_c   1.000
_cell.angle_alpha   90.00
_cell.angle_beta   90.00
_cell.angle_gamma   90.00
#
_symmetry.space_group_name_H-M   'P 1'
#
loop_
_entity.id
_entity.type
_entity.pdbx_description
1 polymer ?
#
loop_
_entity_poly.entity_id
_entity_poly.type
_entity_poly.pdbx_seq_one_letter_code
_entity_poly.pdbx_strand_id
1 'polypeptide(L)'
;MTLGNTRTQAYGETWYWDNRYAHESGCFDWYQKYNSLAPLIHLYIPNNHHRILVVGCGNSAFSQGLADDGYGDVVNIDISSVVVQAMQRKYFDRPHLIYMQMDVRDMSAFQSSSFDAVVDKGTLDSLLCGNNSRQNATKMLEEVWRVLKDKGVYILITYGAPVYRLRLLRDSCSWTIKLHVIEKLTSGEDSQSPLWGLTNVVPLNDDGSSVEAVLGNNPDVHYIYVCIKDDYSKVAE
;
A
#
# COMPACT_ATOMS: atom_id res chain seq x y z
N MET A 1 29.86 18.04 -21.56
CA MET A 1 28.62 17.25 -21.69
C MET A 1 28.70 16.08 -20.71
N THR A 2 28.23 16.28 -19.48
CA THR A 2 28.10 15.23 -18.47
C THR A 2 26.82 14.46 -18.73
N LEU A 3 26.94 13.26 -19.29
CA LEU A 3 25.86 12.29 -19.38
C LEU A 3 25.39 11.96 -17.96
N GLY A 4 24.20 12.44 -17.60
CA GLY A 4 23.53 12.12 -16.35
C GLY A 4 23.28 10.62 -16.27
N ASN A 5 23.98 9.96 -15.38
CA ASN A 5 23.79 8.55 -15.08
C ASN A 5 22.53 8.41 -14.22
N THR A 6 21.35 8.37 -14.83
CA THR A 6 20.12 7.96 -14.14
C THR A 6 20.21 6.47 -13.85
N ARG A 7 20.92 6.09 -12.78
CA ARG A 7 20.84 4.75 -12.21
C ARG A 7 19.40 4.57 -11.75
N THR A 8 18.64 3.75 -12.46
CA THR A 8 17.40 3.17 -11.93
C THR A 8 17.75 2.52 -10.60
N GLN A 9 17.15 3.01 -9.51
CA GLN A 9 17.39 2.42 -8.20
C GLN A 9 16.82 1.00 -8.18
N ALA A 10 17.53 0.06 -7.57
CA ALA A 10 17.20 -1.35 -7.57
C ALA A 10 16.08 -1.69 -6.56
N TYR A 11 14.99 -0.92 -6.56
CA TYR A 11 13.88 -1.08 -5.61
C TYR A 11 13.24 -2.47 -5.66
N GLY A 12 13.32 -3.17 -6.80
CA GLY A 12 12.83 -4.55 -6.90
C GLY A 12 13.70 -5.59 -6.21
N GLU A 13 14.87 -5.21 -5.70
CA GLU A 13 15.87 -6.15 -5.18
C GLU A 13 15.99 -6.05 -3.65
N THR A 14 15.93 -7.19 -2.95
CA THR A 14 16.02 -7.25 -1.48
C THR A 14 17.28 -6.58 -0.93
N TRP A 15 18.43 -6.78 -1.59
CA TRP A 15 19.72 -6.24 -1.13
C TRP A 15 19.75 -4.72 -1.10
N TYR A 16 18.98 -4.05 -1.97
CA TYR A 16 18.88 -2.59 -1.97
C TYR A 16 18.25 -2.11 -0.66
N TRP A 17 17.17 -2.76 -0.24
CA TRP A 17 16.44 -2.42 0.98
C TRP A 17 17.25 -2.73 2.24
N ASP A 18 17.88 -3.91 2.31
CA ASP A 18 18.80 -4.23 3.42
C ASP A 18 19.91 -3.19 3.55
N ASN A 19 20.53 -2.79 2.42
CA ASN A 19 21.56 -1.76 2.43
C ASN A 19 21.01 -0.39 2.87
N ARG A 20 19.83 0.03 2.38
CA ARG A 20 19.19 1.28 2.79
C ARG A 20 18.93 1.31 4.30
N TYR A 21 18.30 0.27 4.84
CA TYR A 21 17.95 0.20 6.26
C TYR A 21 19.15 0.00 7.19
N ALA A 22 20.27 -0.52 6.69
CA ALA A 22 21.51 -0.58 7.46
C ALA A 22 22.15 0.81 7.68
N HIS A 23 21.89 1.77 6.80
CA HIS A 23 22.53 3.10 6.82
C HIS A 23 21.58 4.24 7.18
N GLU A 24 20.27 4.06 7.02
CA GLU A 24 19.24 5.08 7.30
C GLU A 24 18.30 4.60 8.42
N SER A 25 18.57 5.03 9.66
CA SER A 25 17.87 4.57 10.86
C SER A 25 16.60 5.36 11.22
N GLY A 26 16.35 6.50 10.57
CA GLY A 26 15.18 7.34 10.83
C GLY A 26 13.91 6.80 10.18
N CYS A 27 12.74 7.06 10.78
CA CYS A 27 11.47 6.73 10.13
C CYS A 27 11.32 7.46 8.80
N PHE A 28 10.93 6.72 7.76
CA PHE A 28 10.68 7.29 6.44
C PHE A 28 9.32 6.83 5.92
N ASP A 29 8.52 7.78 5.47
CA ASP A 29 7.23 7.52 4.86
C ASP A 29 7.29 7.78 3.36
N TRP A 30 7.18 6.72 2.58
CA TRP A 30 6.82 6.84 1.17
C TRP A 30 5.39 7.35 1.04
N TYR A 31 5.20 8.30 0.11
CA TYR A 31 3.94 8.96 -0.24
C TYR A 31 3.32 9.81 0.86
N GLN A 32 2.54 9.19 1.75
CA GLN A 32 1.72 9.87 2.74
C GLN A 32 2.01 9.34 4.14
N LYS A 33 1.84 10.22 5.13
CA LYS A 33 1.86 9.87 6.55
C LYS A 33 0.48 9.36 6.98
N TYR A 34 0.44 8.66 8.11
CA TYR A 34 -0.80 8.13 8.68
C TYR A 34 -1.91 9.18 8.80
N ASN A 35 -1.61 10.34 9.41
CA ASN A 35 -2.62 11.36 9.68
C ASN A 35 -3.34 11.84 8.41
N SER A 36 -2.64 11.92 7.29
CA SER A 36 -3.24 12.30 6.01
C SER A 36 -4.17 11.21 5.46
N LEU A 37 -3.95 9.94 5.81
CA LEU A 37 -4.72 8.79 5.35
C LEU A 37 -5.81 8.36 6.34
N ALA A 38 -5.73 8.77 7.60
CA ALA A 38 -6.62 8.33 8.68
C ALA A 38 -8.12 8.45 8.33
N PRO A 39 -8.63 9.53 7.72
CA PRO A 39 -10.04 9.61 7.34
C PRO A 39 -10.48 8.51 6.36
N LEU A 40 -9.58 8.10 5.44
CA LEU A 40 -9.83 7.00 4.51
C LEU A 40 -9.75 5.64 5.21
N ILE A 41 -8.79 5.49 6.13
CA ILE A 41 -8.65 4.29 6.95
C ILE A 41 -9.91 4.07 7.80
N HIS A 42 -10.44 5.11 8.45
CA HIS A 42 -11.71 5.04 9.19
C HIS A 42 -12.90 4.67 8.30
N LEU A 43 -12.92 5.17 7.06
CA LEU A 43 -14.02 4.89 6.12
C LEU A 43 -14.07 3.41 5.70
N TYR A 44 -12.91 2.78 5.48
CA TYR A 44 -12.84 1.41 4.94
C TYR A 44 -12.46 0.35 5.96
N ILE A 45 -11.93 0.74 7.12
CA ILE A 45 -11.58 -0.13 8.23
C ILE A 45 -12.22 0.44 9.51
N PRO A 46 -13.56 0.56 9.59
CA PRO A 46 -14.24 1.30 10.67
C PRO A 46 -14.15 0.62 12.04
N ASN A 47 -13.87 -0.68 12.08
CA ASN A 47 -13.76 -1.45 13.32
C ASN A 47 -12.29 -1.58 13.74
N ASN A 48 -11.96 -1.08 14.92
CA ASN A 48 -10.61 -1.12 15.48
C ASN A 48 -10.16 -2.52 15.95
N HIS A 49 -11.08 -3.49 16.00
CA HIS A 49 -10.78 -4.91 16.20
C HIS A 49 -10.46 -5.65 14.89
N HIS A 50 -10.53 -4.98 13.73
CA HIS A 50 -10.09 -5.59 12.48
C HIS A 50 -8.60 -5.93 12.52
N ARG A 51 -8.28 -7.09 11.97
CA ARG A 51 -6.89 -7.53 11.80
C ARG A 51 -6.33 -6.97 10.50
N ILE A 52 -5.31 -6.14 10.61
CA ILE A 52 -4.73 -5.38 9.50
C ILE A 52 -3.34 -5.93 9.17
N LEU A 53 -3.09 -6.19 7.89
CA LEU A 53 -1.75 -6.50 7.36
C LEU A 53 -1.19 -5.28 6.64
N VAL A 54 -0.01 -4.81 7.05
CA VAL A 54 0.76 -3.79 6.32
C VAL A 54 1.91 -4.48 5.60
N VAL A 55 1.89 -4.47 4.26
CA VAL A 55 2.88 -5.17 3.42
C VAL A 55 4.00 -4.23 2.97
N GLY A 56 5.25 -4.69 3.03
CA GLY A 56 6.45 -3.87 2.82
C GLY A 56 6.45 -2.67 3.77
N CYS A 57 6.29 -2.93 5.06
CA CYS A 57 6.07 -1.90 6.07
C CYS A 57 7.26 -0.92 6.20
N GLY A 58 8.47 -1.36 5.83
CA GLY A 58 9.69 -0.60 6.01
C GLY A 58 9.86 -0.09 7.44
N ASN A 59 10.45 1.11 7.55
CA ASN A 59 10.60 1.84 8.81
C ASN A 59 9.57 2.97 8.98
N SER A 60 8.45 2.89 8.26
CA SER A 60 7.36 3.87 8.29
C SER A 60 6.73 3.97 9.68
N ALA A 61 6.28 5.18 10.03
CA ALA A 61 5.48 5.40 11.25
C ALA A 61 3.98 5.10 11.04
N PHE A 62 3.58 4.59 9.86
CA PHE A 62 2.18 4.35 9.52
C PHE A 62 1.51 3.36 10.49
N SER A 63 2.16 2.23 10.77
CA SER A 63 1.62 1.21 11.67
C SER A 63 1.58 1.66 13.12
N GLN A 64 2.52 2.51 13.54
CA GLN A 64 2.44 3.18 14.83
C GLN A 64 1.19 4.08 14.86
N GLY A 65 0.93 4.84 13.80
CA GLY A 65 -0.26 5.68 13.67
C GLY A 65 -1.56 4.88 13.79
N LEU A 66 -1.66 3.73 13.12
CA LEU A 66 -2.79 2.80 13.29
C LEU A 66 -2.98 2.40 14.76
N ALA A 67 -1.91 1.97 15.43
CA ALA A 67 -1.98 1.56 16.83
C ALA A 67 -2.38 2.72 17.77
N ASP A 68 -1.80 3.90 17.57
CA ASP A 68 -2.12 5.11 18.34
C ASP A 68 -3.59 5.54 18.12
N ASP A 69 -4.17 5.19 16.97
CA ASP A 69 -5.58 5.42 16.61
C ASP A 69 -6.53 4.28 17.03
N GLY A 70 -6.01 3.33 17.82
CA GLY A 70 -6.80 2.29 18.49
C GLY A 70 -6.90 0.95 17.78
N TYR A 71 -6.28 0.77 16.61
CA TYR A 71 -6.25 -0.53 15.94
C TYR A 71 -5.38 -1.53 16.71
N GLY A 72 -6.01 -2.61 17.19
CA GLY A 72 -5.42 -3.52 18.18
C GLY A 72 -4.69 -4.75 17.64
N ASP A 73 -4.75 -5.02 16.33
CA ASP A 73 -4.08 -6.17 15.70
C ASP A 73 -3.50 -5.74 14.34
N VAL A 74 -2.26 -5.24 14.38
CA VAL A 74 -1.56 -4.74 13.19
C VAL A 74 -0.32 -5.61 12.95
N VAL A 75 -0.40 -6.43 11.91
CA VAL A 75 0.70 -7.29 11.44
C VAL A 75 1.45 -6.57 10.33
N ASN A 76 2.77 -6.55 10.41
CA ASN A 76 3.65 -5.85 9.50
C ASN A 76 4.62 -6.86 8.91
N ILE A 77 4.74 -6.87 7.58
CA ILE A 77 5.71 -7.70 6.89
C ILE A 77 6.64 -6.87 6.02
N ASP A 78 7.89 -7.27 5.96
CA ASP A 78 8.88 -6.74 5.01
C ASP A 78 9.86 -7.84 4.61
N ILE A 79 10.37 -7.75 3.38
CA ILE A 79 11.37 -8.70 2.87
C ILE A 79 12.73 -8.51 3.56
N SER A 80 13.02 -7.28 4.01
CA SER A 80 14.27 -6.92 4.66
C SER A 80 14.30 -7.38 6.12
N SER A 81 15.21 -8.30 6.43
CA SER A 81 15.46 -8.72 7.82
C SER A 81 15.97 -7.56 8.69
N VAL A 82 16.72 -6.63 8.09
CA VAL A 82 17.33 -5.49 8.78
C VAL A 82 16.26 -4.58 9.37
N VAL A 83 15.26 -4.19 8.57
CA VAL A 83 14.20 -3.30 9.05
C VAL A 83 13.25 -3.99 10.01
N VAL A 84 12.92 -5.27 9.76
CA VAL A 84 12.07 -6.04 10.66
C VAL A 84 12.68 -6.10 12.05
N GLN A 85 13.96 -6.44 12.17
CA GLN A 85 14.65 -6.48 13.46
C GLN A 85 14.72 -5.09 14.12
N ALA A 86 14.94 -4.03 13.34
CA ALA A 86 14.94 -2.66 13.87
C ALA A 86 13.56 -2.27 14.43
N MET A 87 12.48 -2.59 13.72
CA MET A 87 11.12 -2.26 14.14
C MET A 87 10.65 -3.10 15.33
N GLN A 88 11.01 -4.39 15.38
CA GLN A 88 10.80 -5.25 16.55
C GLN A 88 11.48 -4.67 17.81
N ARG A 89 12.72 -4.19 17.69
CA ARG A 89 13.42 -3.52 18.81
C ARG A 89 12.76 -2.21 19.20
N LYS A 90 12.34 -1.41 18.20
CA LYS A 90 11.73 -0.10 18.43
C LYS A 90 10.39 -0.18 19.15
N TYR A 91 9.56 -1.18 18.84
CA TYR A 91 8.21 -1.34 19.37
C TYR A 91 8.07 -2.58 20.26
N PHE A 92 9.14 -2.98 20.95
CA PHE A 92 9.16 -4.19 21.78
C PHE A 92 8.10 -4.15 22.91
N ASP A 93 7.76 -2.95 23.37
CA ASP A 93 6.78 -2.66 24.43
C ASP A 93 5.34 -2.53 23.90
N ARG A 94 5.13 -2.69 22.58
CA ARG A 94 3.82 -2.61 21.93
C ARG A 94 3.46 -3.96 21.28
N PRO A 95 2.98 -4.95 22.06
CA PRO A 95 2.77 -6.32 21.57
C PRO A 95 1.70 -6.47 20.48
N HIS A 96 0.86 -5.46 20.27
CA HIS A 96 -0.12 -5.42 19.18
C HIS A 96 0.47 -4.99 17.82
N LEU A 97 1.72 -4.51 17.81
CA LEU A 97 2.48 -4.23 16.59
C LEU A 97 3.40 -5.41 16.28
N ILE A 98 2.94 -6.31 15.44
CA ILE A 98 3.67 -7.53 15.08
C ILE A 98 4.50 -7.24 13.84
N TYR A 99 5.80 -7.56 13.86
CA TYR A 99 6.71 -7.41 12.72
C TYR A 99 7.33 -8.76 12.36
N MET A 100 7.23 -9.15 11.08
CA MET A 100 7.72 -10.43 10.58
C MET A 100 8.50 -10.25 9.28
N GLN A 101 9.62 -10.96 9.14
CA GLN A 101 10.30 -11.03 7.85
C GLN A 101 9.51 -11.96 6.94
N MET A 102 9.07 -11.46 5.80
CA MET A 102 8.28 -12.24 4.84
C MET A 102 8.34 -11.58 3.46
N ASP A 103 8.37 -12.42 2.42
CA ASP A 103 8.20 -11.97 1.05
C ASP A 103 6.70 -11.87 0.75
N VAL A 104 6.22 -10.70 0.33
CA VAL A 104 4.78 -10.49 0.04
C VAL A 104 4.27 -11.37 -1.12
N ARG A 105 5.17 -11.93 -1.94
CA ARG A 105 4.84 -12.87 -3.02
C ARG A 105 4.61 -14.30 -2.50
N ASP A 106 4.96 -14.58 -1.26
CA ASP A 106 4.74 -15.86 -0.58
C ASP A 106 4.43 -15.60 0.91
N MET A 107 3.14 -15.45 1.19
CA MET A 107 2.59 -15.28 2.53
C MET A 107 1.99 -16.59 3.05
N SER A 108 2.56 -17.74 2.69
CA SER A 108 2.08 -19.08 3.07
C SER A 108 2.02 -19.34 4.58
N ALA A 109 2.76 -18.56 5.38
CA ALA A 109 2.65 -18.58 6.84
C ALA A 109 1.28 -18.08 7.36
N PHE A 110 0.52 -17.35 6.53
CA PHE A 110 -0.84 -16.89 6.84
C PHE A 110 -1.88 -17.77 6.18
N GLN A 111 -2.92 -18.12 6.94
CA GLN A 111 -4.10 -18.80 6.42
C GLN A 111 -4.85 -17.89 5.43
N SER A 112 -5.51 -18.50 4.45
CA SER A 112 -6.46 -17.78 3.60
C SER A 112 -7.57 -17.16 4.46
N SER A 113 -8.09 -16.01 4.04
CA SER A 113 -9.17 -15.31 4.75
C SER A 113 -8.87 -15.02 6.23
N SER A 114 -7.65 -14.59 6.55
CA SER A 114 -7.18 -14.33 7.91
C SER A 114 -7.07 -12.83 8.27
N PHE A 115 -7.19 -11.93 7.29
CA PHE A 115 -7.12 -10.48 7.49
C PHE A 115 -8.39 -9.77 7.00
N ASP A 116 -8.80 -8.74 7.74
CA ASP A 116 -9.93 -7.88 7.37
C ASP A 116 -9.48 -6.78 6.39
N ALA A 117 -8.23 -6.35 6.49
CA ALA A 117 -7.65 -5.36 5.61
C ALA A 117 -6.16 -5.63 5.32
N VAL A 118 -5.74 -5.25 4.11
CA VAL A 118 -4.33 -5.19 3.71
C VAL A 118 -4.04 -3.77 3.25
N VAL A 119 -2.97 -3.16 3.76
CA VAL A 119 -2.50 -1.83 3.36
C VAL A 119 -1.14 -1.95 2.69
N ASP A 120 -1.03 -1.41 1.49
CA ASP A 120 0.21 -1.32 0.71
C ASP A 120 0.50 0.14 0.41
N LYS A 121 1.68 0.60 0.87
CA LYS A 121 2.16 1.95 0.64
C LYS A 121 3.51 1.93 -0.08
N GLY A 122 3.47 1.60 -1.36
CA GLY A 122 4.61 1.64 -2.29
C GLY A 122 5.33 0.33 -2.50
N THR A 123 4.85 -0.76 -1.90
CA THR A 123 5.43 -2.09 -2.02
C THR A 123 5.20 -2.66 -3.40
N LEU A 124 3.99 -2.53 -3.94
CA LEU A 124 3.71 -2.92 -5.33
C LEU A 124 4.53 -2.07 -6.33
N ASP A 125 4.77 -0.79 -6.04
CA ASP A 125 5.61 0.08 -6.88
C ASP A 125 7.06 -0.40 -6.89
N SER A 126 7.57 -0.77 -5.71
CA SER A 126 8.89 -1.35 -5.54
C SER A 126 9.08 -2.63 -6.38
N LEU A 127 8.11 -3.55 -6.32
CA LEU A 127 8.15 -4.79 -7.12
C LEU A 127 8.12 -4.50 -8.62
N LEU A 128 7.38 -3.47 -9.05
CA LEU A 128 7.26 -3.11 -10.46
C LEU A 128 8.56 -2.53 -11.05
N CYS A 129 9.50 -2.08 -10.22
CA CYS A 129 10.84 -1.65 -10.64
C CYS A 129 11.82 -2.80 -10.90
N GLY A 130 11.48 -4.04 -10.51
CA GLY A 130 12.36 -5.20 -10.59
C GLY A 130 12.25 -6.02 -11.88
N ASN A 131 13.09 -7.05 -11.99
CA ASN A 131 12.96 -8.07 -13.03
C ASN A 131 11.69 -8.91 -12.82
N ASN A 132 11.09 -9.39 -13.90
CA ASN A 132 9.81 -10.14 -13.86
C ASN A 132 8.71 -9.37 -13.09
N SER A 133 8.73 -8.04 -13.17
CA SER A 133 7.89 -7.12 -12.41
C SER A 133 6.41 -7.49 -12.47
N ARG A 134 5.88 -7.76 -13.66
CA ARG A 134 4.46 -8.13 -13.83
C ARG A 134 4.13 -9.45 -13.15
N GLN A 135 4.96 -10.48 -13.31
CA GLN A 135 4.72 -11.79 -12.66
C GLN A 135 4.82 -11.67 -11.13
N ASN A 136 5.79 -10.92 -10.62
CA ASN A 136 5.95 -10.67 -9.19
C ASN A 136 4.78 -9.86 -8.61
N ALA A 137 4.31 -8.85 -9.34
CA ALA A 137 3.13 -8.08 -8.97
C ALA A 137 1.86 -8.95 -8.94
N THR A 138 1.65 -9.80 -9.95
CA THR A 138 0.52 -10.75 -9.94
C THR A 138 0.58 -11.68 -8.75
N LYS A 139 1.74 -12.29 -8.44
CA LYS A 139 1.89 -13.16 -7.25
C LYS A 139 1.58 -12.44 -5.94
N MET A 140 2.07 -11.21 -5.78
CA MET A 140 1.72 -10.38 -4.62
C MET A 140 0.20 -10.15 -4.53
N LEU A 141 -0.44 -9.77 -5.63
CA LEU A 141 -1.87 -9.49 -5.65
C LEU A 141 -2.73 -10.74 -5.37
N GLU A 142 -2.30 -11.90 -5.88
CA GLU A 142 -2.92 -13.20 -5.58
C GLU A 142 -2.81 -13.54 -4.09
N GLU A 143 -1.64 -13.34 -3.48
CA GLU A 143 -1.45 -13.57 -2.04
C GLU A 143 -2.25 -12.58 -1.19
N VAL A 144 -2.29 -11.29 -1.56
CA VAL A 144 -3.13 -10.27 -0.92
C VAL A 144 -4.60 -10.67 -0.97
N TRP A 145 -5.08 -11.09 -2.15
CA TRP A 145 -6.45 -11.54 -2.31
C TRP A 145 -6.74 -12.82 -1.49
N ARG A 146 -5.80 -13.77 -1.45
CA ARG A 146 -5.94 -15.02 -0.69
C ARG A 146 -6.07 -14.76 0.81
N VAL A 147 -5.22 -13.93 1.40
CA VAL A 147 -5.21 -13.70 2.85
C VAL A 147 -6.35 -12.81 3.32
N LEU A 148 -6.96 -12.01 2.45
CA LEU A 148 -8.14 -11.23 2.76
C LEU A 148 -9.39 -12.10 2.96
N LYS A 149 -10.16 -11.79 4.01
CA LYS A 149 -11.53 -12.32 4.19
C LYS A 149 -12.44 -11.85 3.06
N ASP A 150 -13.57 -12.54 2.89
CA ASP A 150 -14.61 -12.07 1.98
C ASP A 150 -15.05 -10.66 2.40
N LYS A 151 -15.21 -9.77 1.42
CA LYS A 151 -15.44 -8.32 1.63
C LYS A 151 -14.33 -7.58 2.36
N GLY A 152 -13.20 -8.23 2.63
CA GLY A 152 -11.99 -7.57 3.12
C GLY A 152 -11.45 -6.57 2.10
N VAL A 153 -10.69 -5.59 2.59
CA VAL A 153 -10.26 -4.44 1.79
C VAL A 153 -8.74 -4.42 1.59
N TYR A 154 -8.32 -4.28 0.34
CA TYR A 154 -6.96 -3.93 -0.01
C TYR A 154 -6.88 -2.44 -0.33
N ILE A 155 -6.05 -1.70 0.41
CA ILE A 155 -5.82 -0.26 0.21
C ILE A 155 -4.41 -0.08 -0.34
N LEU A 156 -4.32 0.27 -1.62
CA LEU A 156 -3.07 0.53 -2.32
C LEU A 156 -2.85 2.04 -2.48
N ILE A 157 -1.81 2.57 -1.84
CA ILE A 157 -1.33 3.94 -2.00
C ILE A 157 -0.11 3.94 -2.92
N THR A 158 -0.19 4.64 -4.05
CA THR A 158 0.77 4.49 -5.16
C THR A 158 0.90 5.75 -6.01
N TYR A 159 2.01 5.87 -6.76
CA TYR A 159 2.12 6.80 -7.89
C TYR A 159 1.55 6.25 -9.21
N GLY A 160 1.20 4.97 -9.26
CA GLY A 160 0.70 4.32 -10.46
C GLY A 160 -0.62 4.89 -10.92
N ALA A 161 -0.63 5.53 -12.09
CA ALA A 161 -1.84 6.09 -12.68
C ALA A 161 -2.89 5.01 -13.02
N PRO A 162 -4.20 5.37 -13.05
CA PRO A 162 -5.30 4.44 -13.30
C PRO A 162 -5.15 3.59 -14.56
N VAL A 163 -4.70 4.18 -15.67
CA VAL A 163 -4.50 3.49 -16.95
C VAL A 163 -3.58 2.26 -16.85
N TYR A 164 -2.61 2.27 -15.92
CA TYR A 164 -1.72 1.14 -15.68
C TYR A 164 -2.19 0.27 -14.53
N ARG A 165 -2.59 0.90 -13.41
CA ARG A 165 -2.84 0.16 -12.17
C ARG A 165 -4.14 -0.63 -12.20
N LEU A 166 -5.19 -0.10 -12.85
CA LEU A 166 -6.47 -0.79 -12.94
C LEU A 166 -6.38 -2.08 -13.73
N ARG A 167 -5.63 -2.07 -14.85
CA ARG A 167 -5.40 -3.28 -15.63
C ARG A 167 -4.72 -4.35 -14.79
N LEU A 168 -3.65 -4.00 -14.07
CA LEU A 168 -2.94 -4.94 -13.22
C LEU A 168 -3.83 -5.52 -12.12
N LEU A 169 -4.62 -4.67 -11.44
CA LEU A 169 -5.53 -5.10 -10.38
C LEU A 169 -6.63 -6.03 -10.91
N ARG A 170 -7.29 -5.66 -12.02
CA ARG A 170 -8.40 -6.40 -12.62
C ARG A 170 -7.95 -7.70 -13.29
N ASP A 171 -6.76 -7.73 -13.89
CA ASP A 171 -6.19 -8.94 -14.50
C ASP A 171 -5.79 -9.98 -13.44
N SER A 172 -5.57 -9.58 -12.18
CA SER A 172 -5.04 -10.47 -11.14
C SER A 172 -6.12 -11.22 -10.38
N CYS A 173 -7.14 -10.51 -9.84
CA CYS A 173 -8.21 -11.14 -9.06
C CYS A 173 -9.54 -10.37 -9.21
N SER A 174 -10.64 -10.94 -8.70
CA SER A 174 -11.95 -10.28 -8.68
C SER A 174 -12.01 -9.23 -7.57
N TRP A 175 -12.19 -7.98 -7.97
CA TRP A 175 -12.26 -6.82 -7.08
C TRP A 175 -13.40 -5.88 -7.49
N THR A 176 -14.11 -5.38 -6.48
CA THR A 176 -14.80 -4.09 -6.61
C THR A 176 -13.82 -2.96 -6.28
N ILE A 177 -13.47 -2.12 -7.25
CA ILE A 177 -12.44 -1.08 -7.11
C ILE A 177 -13.06 0.32 -6.96
N LYS A 178 -12.65 1.06 -5.93
CA LYS A 178 -12.92 2.50 -5.78
C LYS A 178 -11.62 3.28 -5.82
N LEU A 179 -11.60 4.39 -6.56
CA LEU A 179 -10.45 5.28 -6.63
C LEU A 179 -10.66 6.49 -5.74
N HIS A 180 -9.65 6.83 -4.95
CA HIS A 180 -9.52 8.10 -4.24
C HIS A 180 -8.19 8.75 -4.62
N VAL A 181 -8.08 10.04 -4.37
CA VAL A 181 -6.84 10.79 -4.58
C VAL A 181 -6.55 11.69 -3.40
N ILE A 182 -5.26 11.94 -3.20
CA ILE A 182 -4.77 12.86 -2.18
C ILE A 182 -3.60 13.66 -2.74
N GLU A 183 -3.61 14.96 -2.52
CA GLU A 183 -2.52 15.86 -2.95
C GLU A 183 -1.20 15.47 -2.27
N LYS A 184 -0.09 15.64 -3.01
CA LYS A 184 1.24 15.42 -2.45
C LYS A 184 1.55 16.54 -1.45
N LEU A 185 2.17 16.19 -0.33
CA LEU A 185 2.60 17.17 0.67
C LEU A 185 3.68 18.07 0.04
N THR A 186 3.35 19.30 -0.34
CA THR A 186 4.33 20.31 -0.74
C THR A 186 5.00 20.88 0.50
N SER A 187 6.32 21.03 0.45
CA SER A 187 7.08 21.66 1.52
C SER A 187 6.94 23.18 1.38
N GLY A 188 5.95 23.76 2.07
CA GLY A 188 6.01 25.17 2.45
C GLY A 188 4.97 26.14 1.92
N GLU A 189 3.73 25.74 1.62
CA GLU A 189 2.66 26.72 1.37
C GLU A 189 1.40 26.42 2.20
N ASP A 190 1.04 27.40 3.04
CA ASP A 190 -0.26 27.50 3.70
C ASP A 190 -1.36 27.73 2.65
N SER A 191 -2.53 27.16 2.94
CA SER A 191 -3.86 27.65 2.55
C SER A 191 -4.33 27.50 1.09
N GLN A 192 -4.77 26.29 0.73
CA GLN A 192 -6.09 26.09 0.10
C GLN A 192 -6.74 24.83 0.69
N SER A 193 -8.06 24.82 0.88
CA SER A 193 -8.79 23.59 1.19
C SER A 193 -8.49 22.56 0.10
N PRO A 194 -8.21 21.29 0.44
CA PRO A 194 -7.84 20.29 -0.56
C PRO A 194 -8.87 20.28 -1.69
N LEU A 195 -8.38 20.36 -2.94
CA LEU A 195 -9.22 20.46 -4.13
C LEU A 195 -10.18 19.26 -4.22
N TRP A 196 -9.76 18.14 -3.64
CA TRP A 196 -10.54 16.91 -3.52
C TRP A 196 -10.60 16.44 -2.06
N GLY A 197 -11.80 16.21 -1.56
CA GLY A 197 -11.97 15.53 -0.28
C GLY A 197 -11.48 14.09 -0.38
N LEU A 198 -10.52 13.69 0.46
CA LEU A 198 -9.91 12.34 0.45
C LEU A 198 -10.93 11.20 0.40
N THR A 199 -12.07 11.36 1.06
CA THR A 199 -13.13 10.34 1.14
C THR A 199 -14.07 10.31 -0.07
N ASN A 200 -13.93 11.26 -1.00
CA ASN A 200 -14.75 11.33 -2.19
C ASN A 200 -14.19 10.41 -3.27
N VAL A 201 -15.01 9.47 -3.72
CA VAL A 201 -14.64 8.55 -4.79
C VAL A 201 -14.52 9.32 -6.11
N VAL A 202 -13.38 9.16 -6.79
CA VAL A 202 -13.18 9.64 -8.15
C VAL A 202 -13.92 8.72 -9.12
N PRO A 203 -14.79 9.26 -10.00
CA PRO A 203 -15.45 8.46 -11.03
C PRO A 203 -14.44 7.69 -11.88
N LEU A 204 -14.72 6.40 -12.10
CA LEU A 204 -13.82 5.48 -12.78
C LEU A 204 -14.58 4.72 -13.86
N ASN A 205 -14.12 4.85 -15.11
CA ASN A 205 -14.49 3.97 -16.20
C ASN A 205 -13.52 2.78 -16.30
N ASP A 206 -13.80 1.84 -17.19
CA ASP A 206 -13.10 0.56 -17.18
C ASP A 206 -11.60 0.63 -17.51
N ASP A 207 -11.20 1.59 -18.34
CA ASP A 207 -9.80 1.78 -18.74
C ASP A 207 -9.08 2.87 -17.92
N GLY A 208 -9.78 3.52 -16.98
CA GLY A 208 -9.24 4.61 -16.16
C GLY A 208 -9.00 5.94 -16.89
N SER A 209 -9.34 6.04 -18.18
CA SER A 209 -9.16 7.28 -18.96
C SER A 209 -10.02 8.45 -18.47
N SER A 210 -11.15 8.15 -17.81
CA SER A 210 -12.03 9.16 -17.20
C SER A 210 -11.35 10.01 -16.13
N VAL A 211 -10.27 9.51 -15.51
CA VAL A 211 -9.61 10.20 -14.40
C VAL A 211 -8.88 11.47 -14.87
N GLU A 212 -8.32 11.46 -16.09
CA GLU A 212 -7.68 12.65 -16.67
C GLU A 212 -8.71 13.77 -16.94
N ALA A 213 -9.95 13.41 -17.29
CA ALA A 213 -11.02 14.39 -17.46
C ALA A 213 -11.46 15.03 -16.14
N VAL A 214 -11.32 14.31 -15.01
CA VAL A 214 -11.72 14.80 -13.67
C VAL A 214 -10.59 15.56 -12.98
N LEU A 215 -9.35 15.06 -13.05
CA LEU A 215 -8.20 15.61 -12.32
C LEU A 215 -7.29 16.48 -13.19
N GLY A 216 -7.55 16.54 -14.49
CA GLY A 216 -6.66 17.16 -15.46
C GLY A 216 -5.47 16.28 -15.85
N ASN A 217 -4.61 16.81 -16.71
CA ASN A 217 -3.41 16.11 -17.18
C ASN A 217 -2.31 16.15 -16.12
N ASN A 218 -1.72 14.99 -15.80
CA ASN A 218 -0.62 14.83 -14.84
C ASN A 218 -0.87 15.47 -13.47
N PRO A 219 -1.94 15.06 -12.76
CA PRO A 219 -2.25 15.63 -11.45
C PRO A 219 -1.14 15.31 -10.44
N ASP A 220 -0.76 16.29 -9.62
CA ASP A 220 0.25 16.12 -8.57
C ASP A 220 -0.36 15.47 -7.31
N VAL A 221 -0.81 14.22 -7.47
CA VAL A 221 -1.50 13.45 -6.43
C VAL A 221 -0.85 12.08 -6.21
N HIS A 222 -1.14 11.49 -5.05
CA HIS A 222 -1.06 10.05 -4.85
C HIS A 222 -2.42 9.43 -5.14
N TYR A 223 -2.44 8.32 -5.86
CA TYR A 223 -3.65 7.53 -6.09
C TYR A 223 -3.84 6.54 -4.97
N ILE A 224 -5.09 6.34 -4.57
CA ILE A 224 -5.45 5.34 -3.58
C ILE A 224 -6.54 4.44 -4.16
N TYR A 225 -6.15 3.20 -4.48
CA TYR A 225 -7.09 2.17 -4.94
C TYR A 225 -7.57 1.40 -3.73
N VAL A 226 -8.88 1.44 -3.49
CA VAL A 226 -9.54 0.60 -2.50
C VAL A 226 -10.22 -0.55 -3.24
N CYS A 227 -9.62 -1.73 -3.14
CA CYS A 227 -10.10 -2.96 -3.77
C CYS A 227 -10.82 -3.80 -2.71
N ILE A 228 -12.11 -4.01 -2.89
CA ILE A 228 -12.93 -4.84 -2.00
C ILE A 228 -13.01 -6.23 -2.61
N LYS A 229 -12.64 -7.26 -1.84
CA LYS A 229 -12.67 -8.64 -2.30
C LYS A 229 -14.10 -9.07 -2.59
N ASP A 230 -14.34 -9.53 -3.83
CA ASP A 230 -15.64 -10.06 -4.23
C ASP A 230 -15.91 -11.42 -3.56
N ASP A 231 -17.19 -11.79 -3.51
CA ASP A 231 -17.60 -13.03 -2.86
C ASP A 231 -17.23 -14.24 -3.72
N TYR A 232 -16.51 -15.22 -3.15
CA TYR A 232 -16.13 -16.45 -3.85
C TYR A 232 -17.35 -17.19 -4.43
N SER A 233 -18.50 -17.05 -3.76
CA SER A 233 -19.77 -17.69 -4.12
C SER A 233 -20.42 -17.15 -5.39
N LYS A 234 -20.00 -15.99 -5.92
CA LYS A 234 -20.61 -15.34 -7.10
C LYS A 234 -19.80 -15.46 -8.38
N VAL A 235 -18.63 -16.10 -8.35
CA VAL A 235 -17.73 -16.23 -9.51
C VAL A 235 -17.88 -17.60 -10.19
N ALA A 236 -18.69 -18.51 -9.62
CA ALA A 236 -18.90 -19.88 -10.10
C ALA A 236 -20.25 -20.11 -10.81
N GLU A 237 -20.99 -19.05 -11.15
CA GLU A 237 -22.17 -19.08 -12.04
C GLU A 237 -21.82 -18.46 -13.40
#